data_AF-A0A969BA78-F1
#
_entry.id   AF-A0A969BA78-F1
#
_cell.length_a   1.000
_cell.length_b   1.000
_cell.length_c   1.000
_cell.angle_alpha   90.00
_cell.angle_beta   90.00
_cell.angle_gamma   90.00
#
_symmetry.space_group_name_H-M   'P 1'
#
loop_
_entity.id
_entity.type
_entity.pdbx_description
1 polymer ?
#
loop_
_entity_poly.entity_id
_entity_poly.type
_entity_poly.pdbx_seq_one_letter_code
_entity_poly.pdbx_strand_id
1 'polypeptide(L)'
;MDENAVMHLKCNGLDVCMFHRYASVTSGGQKVEGYKNIYVVAWSLGVWMAARWMQRNPINVAGCVAINGTLNPVSDAQGIPRAIFLATLTTWNQKKPG
;
A
#
# COMPACT_ATOMS: atom_id res chain seq x y z
N MET A 1 -7.83 4.67 2.08
CA MET A 1 -7.99 3.88 3.30
C MET A 1 -7.49 4.72 4.45
N ASP A 2 -8.25 4.77 5.53
CA ASP A 2 -7.88 5.39 6.80
C ASP A 2 -7.69 4.30 7.87
N GLU A 3 -7.24 4.72 9.04
CA GLU A 3 -6.88 3.87 10.18
C GLU A 3 -8.04 3.01 10.71
N ASN A 4 -9.30 3.42 10.51
CA ASN A 4 -10.45 2.65 11.00
C ASN A 4 -10.53 1.27 10.36
N ALA A 5 -9.97 1.13 9.15
CA ALA A 5 -9.96 -0.14 8.43
C ALA A 5 -9.06 -1.20 9.07
N VAL A 6 -8.18 -0.84 10.02
CA VAL A 6 -7.26 -1.76 10.70
C VAL A 6 -7.40 -1.75 12.22
N MET A 7 -8.17 -0.84 12.82
CA MET A 7 -8.33 -0.74 14.28
C MET A 7 -8.92 -2.00 14.94
N HIS A 8 -9.66 -2.81 14.20
CA HIS A 8 -10.27 -4.04 14.71
C HIS A 8 -9.30 -5.24 14.76
N LEU A 9 -8.08 -5.09 14.25
CA LEU A 9 -7.11 -6.18 14.19
C LEU A 9 -6.58 -6.52 15.60
N LYS A 10 -6.73 -7.79 15.99
CA LYS A 10 -6.07 -8.33 17.19
C LYS A 10 -4.66 -8.76 16.82
N CYS A 11 -3.68 -7.94 17.18
CA CYS A 11 -2.30 -8.08 16.70
C CYS A 11 -1.38 -8.90 17.63
N ASN A 12 -1.91 -9.45 18.74
CA ASN A 12 -1.24 -10.41 19.62
C ASN A 12 0.23 -10.07 19.97
N GLY A 13 0.51 -8.80 20.32
CA GLY A 13 1.85 -8.33 20.69
C GLY A 13 2.71 -7.82 19.52
N LEU A 14 2.14 -7.68 18.32
CA LEU A 14 2.77 -6.99 17.20
C LEU A 14 2.36 -5.52 17.18
N ASP A 15 3.32 -4.65 16.89
CA ASP A 15 3.06 -3.26 16.54
C ASP A 15 2.53 -3.15 15.11
N VAL A 16 1.62 -2.20 14.89
CA VAL A 16 1.00 -1.96 13.57
C VAL A 16 1.47 -0.62 13.03
N CYS A 17 2.14 -0.66 11.86
CA CYS A 17 2.48 0.54 11.10
C CYS A 17 1.63 0.60 9.83
N MET A 18 0.76 1.61 9.72
CA MET A 18 -0.09 1.81 8.55
C MET A 18 0.51 2.85 7.60
N PHE A 19 0.54 2.52 6.31
CA PHE A 19 0.90 3.45 5.23
C PHE A 19 -0.29 3.72 4.32
N HIS A 20 -0.64 5.00 4.18
CA HIS A 20 -1.71 5.46 3.28
C HIS A 20 -1.33 6.82 2.67
N ARG A 21 -2.19 7.33 1.77
CA ARG A 21 -1.99 8.62 1.07
C ARG A 21 -0.59 8.72 0.43
N TYR A 22 -0.36 7.90 -0.59
CA TYR A 22 0.92 7.76 -1.30
C TYR A 22 1.32 8.99 -2.14
N ALA A 23 1.41 10.17 -1.52
CA ALA A 23 1.88 11.40 -2.19
C ALA A 23 3.37 11.35 -2.52
N SER A 24 4.15 10.59 -1.75
CA SER A 24 5.54 10.26 -2.03
C SER A 24 5.86 8.83 -1.61
N VAL A 25 6.79 8.19 -2.34
CA VAL A 25 7.29 6.83 -2.06
C VAL A 25 8.36 6.82 -0.95
N THR A 26 8.81 7.99 -0.48
CA THR A 26 10.04 8.11 0.33
C THR A 26 9.85 8.16 1.84
N SER A 27 8.65 8.48 2.34
CA SER A 27 8.43 8.71 3.77
C SER A 27 7.97 7.44 4.49
N GLY A 28 8.90 6.58 4.91
CA GLY A 28 8.53 5.42 5.74
C GLY A 28 9.64 4.54 6.30
N GLY A 29 10.84 4.52 5.68
CA GLY A 29 11.96 3.61 6.01
C GLY A 29 12.25 3.47 7.50
N GLN A 30 12.41 4.62 8.16
CA GLN A 30 12.80 4.73 9.56
C GLN A 30 11.79 4.14 10.56
N LYS A 31 10.53 3.90 10.17
CA LYS A 31 9.49 3.45 11.12
C LYS A 31 9.57 1.97 11.49
N VAL A 32 10.34 1.16 10.77
CA VAL A 32 10.41 -0.29 10.98
C VAL A 32 11.81 -0.80 11.30
N GLU A 33 12.76 0.11 11.54
CA GLU A 33 14.08 -0.23 12.03
C GLU A 33 14.00 -0.86 13.44
N GLY A 34 14.82 -1.88 13.70
CA GLY A 34 14.87 -2.57 14.99
C GLY A 34 13.89 -3.75 15.15
N TYR A 35 12.90 -3.90 14.27
CA TYR A 35 12.03 -5.09 14.28
C TYR A 35 12.74 -6.29 13.65
N LYS A 36 12.74 -7.42 14.36
CA LYS A 36 13.33 -8.67 13.86
C LYS A 36 12.48 -9.35 12.80
N ASN A 37 11.16 -9.34 12.96
CA ASN A 37 10.21 -9.97 12.05
C ASN A 37 9.22 -8.92 11.57
N ILE A 38 9.21 -8.65 10.27
CA ILE A 38 8.26 -7.71 9.66
C ILE A 38 7.30 -8.48 8.75
N TYR A 39 6.01 -8.34 9.00
CA TYR A 39 4.96 -8.91 8.17
C TYR A 39 4.30 -7.80 7.36
N VAL A 40 4.22 -7.97 6.05
CA VAL A 40 3.66 -6.96 5.14
C VAL A 40 2.32 -7.43 4.62
N VAL A 41 1.27 -6.68 4.93
CA VAL A 41 -0.07 -6.87 4.36
C VAL A 41 -0.38 -5.66 3.50
N ALA A 42 -0.67 -5.88 2.23
CA ALA A 42 -0.92 -4.82 1.27
C ALA A 42 -2.19 -5.07 0.47
N TRP A 43 -3.00 -4.04 0.27
CA TRP A 43 -4.28 -4.12 -0.42
C TRP A 43 -4.32 -3.21 -1.65
N SER A 44 -4.86 -3.72 -2.76
CA SER A 44 -5.09 -2.94 -3.99
C SER A 44 -3.81 -2.24 -4.48
N LEU A 45 -3.84 -0.92 -4.74
CA LEU A 45 -2.67 -0.12 -5.11
C LEU A 45 -1.53 -0.17 -4.08
N GLY A 46 -1.84 -0.49 -2.82
CA GLY A 46 -0.86 -0.70 -1.76
C GLY A 46 0.11 -1.84 -2.05
N VAL A 47 -0.27 -2.85 -2.86
CA VAL A 47 0.62 -3.97 -3.23
C VAL A 47 1.81 -3.48 -4.04
N TRP A 48 1.53 -2.70 -5.10
CA TRP A 48 2.56 -2.07 -5.92
C TRP A 48 3.42 -1.10 -5.11
N MET A 49 2.79 -0.28 -4.26
CA MET A 49 3.49 0.70 -3.44
C MET A 49 4.43 0.03 -2.43
N ALA A 50 3.95 -1.00 -1.71
CA ALA A 50 4.75 -1.75 -0.75
C ALA A 50 5.96 -2.41 -1.44
N ALA A 51 5.76 -3.04 -2.60
CA ALA A 51 6.86 -3.61 -3.37
C ALA A 51 7.91 -2.57 -3.76
N ARG A 52 7.48 -1.40 -4.27
CA ARG A 52 8.39 -0.32 -4.67
C ARG A 52 9.13 0.29 -3.48
N TRP A 53 8.47 0.37 -2.32
CA TRP A 53 9.08 0.85 -1.09
C TRP A 53 10.12 -0.14 -0.56
N MET A 54 9.80 -1.45 -0.52
CA MET A 54 10.72 -2.50 -0.05
C MET A 54 11.96 -2.63 -0.94
N GLN A 55 11.84 -2.39 -2.25
CA GLN A 55 13.00 -2.33 -3.15
C GLN A 55 14.01 -1.22 -2.76
N ARG A 56 13.54 -0.16 -2.11
CA ARG A 56 14.37 1.00 -1.70
C ARG A 56 14.77 0.96 -0.23
N ASN A 57 14.09 0.15 0.57
CA ASN A 57 14.27 0.04 2.01
C ASN A 57 14.41 -1.45 2.34
N PRO A 58 15.64 -2.01 2.29
CA PRO A 58 15.85 -3.40 2.63
C PRO A 58 15.46 -3.62 4.10
N ILE A 59 14.48 -4.50 4.31
CA ILE A 59 13.94 -4.86 5.63
C ILE A 59 13.85 -6.38 5.74
N ASN A 60 13.91 -6.91 6.96
CA ASN A 60 13.79 -8.34 7.19
C ASN A 60 12.32 -8.77 7.17
N VAL A 61 11.82 -9.11 5.97
CA VAL A 61 10.43 -9.53 5.77
C VAL A 61 10.27 -11.00 6.14
N ALA A 62 9.48 -11.27 7.18
CA ALA A 62 9.12 -12.61 7.62
C ALA A 62 7.94 -13.20 6.82
N GLY A 63 7.11 -12.36 6.21
CA GLY A 63 6.01 -12.80 5.36
C GLY A 63 5.27 -11.65 4.66
N CYS A 64 4.65 -11.96 3.53
CA CYS A 64 3.89 -11.01 2.71
C CYS A 64 2.52 -11.56 2.34
N VAL A 65 1.48 -10.72 2.42
CA VAL A 65 0.14 -11.01 1.92
C VAL A 65 -0.33 -9.88 1.03
N ALA A 66 -0.65 -10.20 -0.23
CA ALA A 66 -1.28 -9.29 -1.18
C ALA A 66 -2.79 -9.58 -1.23
N ILE A 67 -3.61 -8.54 -1.05
CA ILE A 67 -5.07 -8.62 -1.09
C ILE A 67 -5.55 -7.82 -2.31
N ASN A 68 -6.24 -8.47 -3.25
CA ASN A 68 -6.89 -7.83 -4.41
C ASN A 68 -6.05 -6.74 -5.09
N GLY A 69 -4.75 -6.99 -5.27
CA GLY A 69 -3.79 -6.03 -5.81
C GLY A 69 -2.61 -6.75 -6.44
N THR A 70 -1.92 -6.08 -7.36
CA THR A 70 -0.82 -6.67 -8.12
C THR A 70 0.36 -5.72 -8.19
N LEU A 71 1.50 -6.24 -8.67
CA LEU A 71 2.70 -5.43 -8.92
C LEU A 71 2.56 -4.52 -10.14
N ASN A 72 1.54 -4.71 -10.97
CA ASN A 72 1.29 -3.91 -12.17
C ASN A 72 -0.13 -3.33 -12.09
N PRO A 73 -0.32 -2.28 -11.28
CA PRO A 73 -1.66 -1.85 -10.87
C PRO A 73 -2.48 -1.24 -12.00
N VAL A 74 -1.82 -0.64 -12.99
CA VAL A 74 -2.44 -0.12 -14.22
C VAL A 74 -1.95 -0.97 -15.38
N SER A 75 -2.72 -1.99 -15.72
CA SER A 75 -2.39 -2.99 -16.73
C SER A 75 -3.67 -3.68 -17.15
N ASP A 76 -3.91 -3.78 -18.46
CA ASP A 76 -5.11 -4.43 -18.99
C ASP A 76 -5.10 -5.96 -18.77
N ALA A 77 -3.91 -6.54 -18.56
CA ALA A 77 -3.75 -7.99 -18.34
C ALA A 77 -3.63 -8.39 -16.87
N GLN A 78 -3.17 -7.47 -16.01
CA GLN A 78 -2.72 -7.82 -14.64
C GLN A 78 -3.26 -6.87 -13.57
N GLY A 79 -4.02 -5.85 -13.92
CA GLY A 79 -4.46 -4.83 -12.97
C GLY A 79 -5.73 -4.14 -13.42
N ILE A 80 -5.84 -2.87 -13.07
CA ILE A 80 -6.95 -2.02 -13.53
C ILE A 80 -6.64 -1.62 -14.97
N PRO A 81 -7.55 -1.86 -15.92
CA PRO A 81 -7.36 -1.42 -17.29
C PRO A 81 -7.09 0.07 -17.38
N ARG A 82 -6.17 0.47 -18.25
CA ARG A 82 -5.68 1.87 -18.32
C ARG A 82 -6.81 2.86 -18.54
N ALA A 83 -7.76 2.53 -19.43
CA ALA A 83 -8.92 3.35 -19.72
C ALA A 83 -9.79 3.59 -18.47
N ILE A 84 -10.03 2.54 -17.67
CA ILE A 84 -10.82 2.61 -16.44
C ILE A 84 -10.09 3.43 -15.37
N PHE A 85 -8.77 3.23 -15.22
CA PHE A 85 -7.96 3.97 -14.27
C PHE A 85 -7.95 5.47 -14.58
N LEU A 86 -7.74 5.85 -15.85
CA LEU A 86 -7.73 7.24 -16.28
C LEU A 86 -9.12 7.90 -16.14
N ALA A 87 -10.19 7.19 -16.51
CA ALA A 87 -11.56 7.69 -16.32
C ALA A 87 -11.82 8.01 -14.84
N THR A 88 -11.44 7.10 -13.94
CA THR A 88 -11.56 7.30 -12.49
C THR A 88 -10.77 8.52 -12.01
N LEU A 89 -9.52 8.68 -12.48
CA LEU A 89 -8.67 9.81 -12.11
C LEU A 89 -9.30 11.15 -12.55
N THR A 90 -9.84 11.21 -13.77
CA THR A 90 -10.50 12.40 -14.29
C THR A 90 -11.73 12.77 -13.46
N THR A 91 -12.62 11.81 -13.17
CA THR A 91 -13.80 12.05 -12.34
C THR A 91 -13.43 12.43 -10.90
N TRP A 92 -12.38 11.84 -10.34
CA TRP A 92 -11.90 12.15 -8.99
C TRP A 92 -11.41 13.59 -8.87
N ASN A 93 -10.65 14.07 -9.86
CA ASN A 93 -10.14 15.44 -9.88
C ASN A 93 -11.26 16.48 -10.09
N GLN A 94 -12.33 16.12 -10.79
CA GLN A 94 -13.51 16.98 -10.96
C GLN A 94 -14.35 17.11 -9.67
N LYS A 95 -14.23 16.14 -8.75
CA LYS A 95 -14.98 16.11 -7.48
C LYS A 95 -14.29 16.82 -6.31
N LYS A 96 -13.15 17.51 -6.49
CA LYS A 96 -12.63 18.40 -5.44
C LYS A 96 -13.50 19.67 -5.39
N PRO A 97 -14.34 19.90 -4.37
CA PRO A 97 -14.84 21.25 -4.11
C PRO A 97 -13.64 22.10 -3.67
N GLY A 98 -13.64 23.37 -4.07
CA GLY A 98 -12.71 24.37 -3.52
C GLY A 98 -12.89 24.58 -2.03
#